data_AF-A0A2S5KX37-F1
#
_entry.id   AF-A0A2S5KX37-F1
#
_cell.length_a   1.000
_cell.length_b   1.000
_cell.length_c   1.000
_cell.angle_alpha   90.00
_cell.angle_beta   90.00
_cell.angle_gamma   90.00
#
_symmetry.space_group_name_H-M   'P 1'
#
loop_
_entity.id
_entity.type
_entity.pdbx_description
1 polymer ?
#
loop_
_entity_poly.entity_id
_entity_poly.type
_entity_poly.pdbx_seq_one_letter_code
_entity_poly.pdbx_strand_id
1 'polypeptide(L)'
;MLHRSLLPFLLLCVLLPLAARAVTVDSQGQALIGMGGKDQAREQAIREASQLALLQAGSSFSSSQEMENGVMQRDTTRMSSEGRITDIKVLKEKTDNGVLIVWIRAEIEPEQSCAQPGVTRNYRKNILIAAFPMLRPDDATLGGIGNIVNDLSIDLAHRLGGAPGLALLPMGKMQVLGAQQAPATGDLPNISLALPQLRHMSNVQYVVSGRIRDLSMAPIDNATSGSWLSPSNLKDYVPGLVTEHRQFAMDIYVHDADDGQLIFQDSIQTSGAWIPDRYRQIGFGTETFWKSLYGQAVNRSLDGLAHKLTGLLQCQPFSARIIRAEGQRLLVNAGRQAGLRVGDTLQVYRQRYDYGPQGEVYPQLDDTQTSARVSSIQGDSAWLELPFDASQINIQQDDRVMAW
;
A
#
# COMPACT_ATOMS: atom_id res chain seq x y z
N MET A 1 19.38 -0.82 71.56
CA MET A 1 19.29 -2.10 70.82
C MET A 1 18.04 -2.01 69.94
N LEU A 2 18.12 -1.43 68.73
CA LEU A 2 18.44 -2.07 67.45
C LEU A 2 17.49 -3.21 67.06
N HIS A 3 16.50 -2.92 66.21
CA HIS A 3 16.11 -3.69 65.01
C HIS A 3 15.06 -2.86 64.23
N ARG A 4 15.51 -2.05 63.25
CA ARG A 4 15.65 -2.36 61.82
C ARG A 4 14.33 -2.32 61.04
N SER A 5 14.07 -1.12 60.51
CA SER A 5 13.39 -0.80 59.26
C SER A 5 13.89 -1.63 58.08
N LEU A 6 13.01 -1.95 57.11
CA LEU A 6 13.29 -2.03 55.66
C LEU A 6 12.04 -2.44 54.85
N LEU A 7 11.97 -1.88 53.64
CA LEU A 7 10.97 -2.00 52.55
C LEU A 7 9.68 -1.16 52.71
N PRO A 8 9.63 -0.03 51.99
CA PRO A 8 8.92 -0.08 50.71
C PRO A 8 9.72 0.61 49.61
N PHE A 9 10.29 -0.17 48.69
CA PHE A 9 10.88 0.39 47.47
C PHE A 9 10.90 -0.67 46.37
N LEU A 10 9.75 -0.95 45.77
CA LEU A 10 9.71 -1.69 44.51
C LEU A 10 8.42 -1.42 43.73
N LEU A 11 8.23 -0.18 43.29
CA LEU A 11 7.30 0.11 42.19
C LEU A 11 7.83 1.27 41.33
N LEU A 12 9.08 1.15 40.88
CA LEU A 12 9.60 1.95 39.77
C LEU A 12 9.51 1.09 38.50
N CYS A 13 8.28 0.86 38.03
CA CYS A 13 8.04 0.26 36.71
C CYS A 13 8.38 1.29 35.62
N VAL A 14 9.66 1.30 35.25
CA VAL A 14 10.17 1.28 33.88
C VAL A 14 9.22 1.85 32.82
N LEU A 15 9.30 3.17 32.61
CA LEU A 15 8.98 3.81 31.34
C LEU A 15 10.17 3.57 30.39
N LEU A 16 10.16 2.46 29.65
CA LEU A 16 11.05 2.30 28.50
C LEU A 16 10.46 3.10 27.33
N PRO A 17 11.17 4.10 26.78
CA PRO A 17 10.73 4.72 25.53
C PRO A 17 10.81 3.69 24.40
N LEU A 18 9.74 3.57 23.60
CA LEU A 18 9.81 2.93 22.29
C LEU A 18 10.70 3.82 21.41
N ALA A 19 12.00 3.54 21.37
CA ALA A 19 12.88 4.16 20.39
C ALA A 19 12.56 3.57 19.01
N ALA A 20 12.22 4.45 18.06
CA ALA A 20 12.23 4.13 16.65
C ALA A 20 13.58 3.49 16.30
N ARG A 21 13.55 2.29 15.72
CA ARG A 21 14.78 1.55 15.40
C ARG A 21 15.35 2.10 14.10
N ALA A 22 16.34 2.97 14.19
CA ALA A 22 17.22 3.26 13.06
C ALA A 22 17.92 1.97 12.62
N VAL A 23 17.90 1.68 11.33
CA VAL A 23 18.64 0.56 10.73
C VAL A 23 19.96 1.12 10.21
N THR A 24 21.07 0.53 10.63
CA THR A 24 22.39 0.85 10.10
C THR A 24 22.68 -0.03 8.89
N VAL A 25 23.01 0.58 7.75
CA VAL A 25 23.31 -0.15 6.51
C VAL A 25 24.70 0.24 6.02
N ASP A 26 25.52 -0.77 5.73
CA ASP A 26 26.85 -0.59 5.13
C ASP A 26 26.74 -0.80 3.62
N SER A 27 27.18 0.19 2.83
CA SER A 27 27.11 0.15 1.36
C SER A 27 28.37 0.71 0.70
N GLN A 28 28.50 0.46 -0.61
CA GLN A 28 29.64 0.89 -1.42
C GLN A 28 29.15 1.61 -2.66
N GLY A 29 29.76 2.75 -2.99
CA GLY A 29 29.55 3.50 -4.22
C GLY A 29 30.86 3.83 -4.91
N GLN A 30 30.78 4.15 -6.20
CA GLN A 30 31.91 4.32 -7.10
C GLN A 30 31.70 5.52 -8.03
N ALA A 31 32.79 6.21 -8.39
CA ALA A 31 32.71 7.29 -9.36
C ALA A 31 34.03 7.46 -10.11
N LEU A 32 33.94 7.78 -11.40
CA LEU A 32 35.12 8.09 -12.22
C LEU A 32 35.72 9.43 -11.79
N ILE A 33 37.04 9.49 -11.63
CA ILE A 33 37.77 10.74 -11.36
C ILE A 33 37.95 11.46 -12.72
N GLY A 34 36.96 12.28 -13.06
CA GLY A 34 36.96 13.11 -14.27
C GLY A 34 37.64 14.48 -14.08
N MET A 35 37.34 15.43 -14.98
CA MET A 35 37.95 16.77 -14.97
C MET A 35 37.67 17.61 -13.72
N GLY A 36 36.59 17.34 -12.98
CA GLY A 36 36.29 18.01 -11.70
C GLY A 36 36.99 17.41 -10.48
N GLY A 37 37.93 16.49 -10.69
CA GLY A 37 38.84 16.03 -9.66
C GLY A 37 38.24 15.04 -8.66
N LYS A 38 39.03 14.70 -7.64
CA LYS A 38 38.70 13.65 -6.67
C LYS A 38 37.51 14.02 -5.78
N ASP A 39 37.31 15.30 -5.48
CA ASP A 39 36.22 15.74 -4.59
C ASP A 39 34.84 15.59 -5.23
N GLN A 40 34.71 15.94 -6.51
CA GLN A 40 33.46 15.70 -7.24
C GLN A 40 33.15 14.19 -7.36
N ALA A 41 34.17 13.38 -7.64
CA ALA A 41 34.04 11.92 -7.65
C ALA A 41 33.65 11.38 -6.26
N ARG A 42 34.15 11.99 -5.18
CA ARG A 42 33.82 11.60 -3.80
C ARG A 42 32.36 11.81 -3.49
N GLU A 43 31.83 12.98 -3.81
CA GLU A 43 30.40 13.24 -3.59
C GLU A 43 29.52 12.31 -4.43
N GLN A 44 29.92 12.02 -5.68
CA GLN A 44 29.16 11.11 -6.54
C GLN A 44 29.18 9.67 -6.04
N ALA A 45 30.33 9.18 -5.57
CA ALA A 45 30.45 7.86 -4.97
C ALA A 45 29.66 7.77 -3.65
N ILE A 46 29.65 8.82 -2.82
CA ILE A 46 28.81 8.87 -1.60
C ILE A 46 27.32 8.87 -1.97
N ARG A 47 26.90 9.62 -3.00
CA ARG A 47 25.50 9.62 -3.48
C ARG A 47 25.06 8.25 -3.95
N GLU A 48 25.87 7.55 -4.74
CA GLU A 48 25.56 6.19 -5.19
C GLU A 48 25.50 5.21 -4.00
N ALA A 49 26.46 5.27 -3.09
CA ALA A 49 26.46 4.45 -1.88
C ALA A 49 25.21 4.71 -1.02
N SER A 50 24.79 5.97 -0.91
CA SER A 50 23.59 6.38 -0.16
C SER A 50 22.31 5.83 -0.81
N GLN A 51 22.20 5.89 -2.13
CA GLN A 51 21.09 5.28 -2.88
C GLN A 51 21.03 3.77 -2.64
N LEU A 52 22.18 3.08 -2.72
CA LEU A 52 22.26 1.64 -2.45
C LEU A 52 21.92 1.29 -0.99
N ALA A 53 22.32 2.12 -0.02
CA ALA A 53 21.97 1.92 1.38
C ALA A 53 20.46 2.05 1.63
N LEU A 54 19.83 3.07 1.04
CA LEU A 54 18.39 3.29 1.09
C LEU A 54 17.60 2.14 0.44
N LEU A 55 18.08 1.66 -0.70
CA LEU A 55 17.57 0.48 -1.39
C LEU A 55 17.65 -0.76 -0.47
N GLN A 56 18.81 -1.02 0.14
CA GLN A 56 18.97 -2.15 1.08
C GLN A 56 18.10 -2.02 2.34
N ALA A 57 17.89 -0.80 2.85
CA ALA A 57 16.96 -0.56 3.96
C ALA A 57 15.50 -0.78 3.56
N GLY A 58 15.07 -0.35 2.37
CA GLY A 58 13.72 -0.62 1.84
C GLY A 58 13.37 -2.11 1.85
N SER A 59 14.34 -2.96 1.53
CA SER A 59 14.19 -4.42 1.57
C SER A 59 13.97 -4.97 2.99
N SER A 60 14.59 -4.39 4.03
CA SER A 60 14.39 -4.85 5.42
C SER A 60 13.04 -4.42 6.01
N PHE A 61 12.46 -3.31 5.51
CA PHE A 61 11.11 -2.87 5.89
C PHE A 61 10.01 -3.71 5.24
N SER A 62 10.19 -4.13 3.97
CA SER A 62 9.24 -5.04 3.30
C SER A 62 9.40 -6.51 3.70
N SER A 63 10.59 -6.93 4.13
CA SER A 63 10.94 -8.33 4.42
C SER A 63 10.64 -8.73 5.87
N SER A 64 9.38 -8.61 6.27
CA SER A 64 8.82 -9.36 7.41
C SER A 64 7.92 -10.52 6.95
N GLN A 65 7.86 -10.79 5.64
CA GLN A 65 7.18 -11.96 5.12
C GLN A 65 8.10 -13.18 5.07
N GLU A 66 7.62 -14.21 5.74
CA GLU A 66 8.27 -15.44 6.14
C GLU A 66 8.71 -16.29 4.94
N MET A 67 9.90 -16.87 5.10
CA MET A 67 10.53 -17.82 4.20
C MET A 67 9.92 -19.20 4.43
N GLU A 68 9.09 -19.69 3.52
CA GLU A 68 8.68 -21.11 3.51
C GLU A 68 8.98 -21.71 2.13
N ASN A 69 9.88 -22.71 2.11
CA ASN A 69 10.16 -23.63 1.00
C ASN A 69 11.07 -23.21 -0.17
N GLY A 70 12.10 -22.38 0.08
CA GLY A 70 13.39 -22.53 -0.63
C GLY A 70 13.44 -22.32 -2.15
N VAL A 71 12.44 -21.70 -2.77
CA VAL A 71 12.51 -21.29 -4.19
C VAL A 71 12.48 -19.77 -4.27
N MET A 72 13.63 -19.17 -4.61
CA MET A 72 13.74 -17.76 -4.96
C MET A 72 12.96 -17.48 -6.25
N GLN A 73 11.80 -16.84 -6.16
CA GLN A 73 11.26 -16.08 -7.29
C GLN A 73 11.79 -14.66 -7.21
N ARG A 74 12.65 -14.32 -8.18
CA ARG A 74 13.30 -13.02 -8.29
C ARG A 74 12.39 -12.12 -9.13
N ASP A 75 11.46 -11.44 -8.47
CA ASP A 75 10.69 -10.36 -9.09
C ASP A 75 11.32 -9.02 -8.74
N THR A 76 11.79 -8.33 -9.78
CA THR A 76 12.36 -6.98 -9.70
C THR A 76 11.25 -5.95 -9.53
N THR A 77 10.78 -5.75 -8.31
CA THR A 77 9.94 -4.61 -7.94
C THR A 77 10.81 -3.37 -7.74
N ARG A 78 10.40 -2.25 -8.34
CA ARG A 78 11.02 -0.95 -8.08
C ARG A 78 10.87 -0.63 -6.60
N MET A 79 12.00 -0.69 -5.92
CA MET A 79 12.16 -0.46 -4.49
C MET A 79 12.10 1.04 -4.23
N SER A 80 10.93 1.55 -3.83
CA SER A 80 10.79 2.89 -3.27
C SER A 80 11.40 2.90 -1.87
N SER A 81 12.38 3.76 -1.65
CA SER A 81 13.04 3.94 -0.36
C SER A 81 12.06 4.52 0.67
N GLU A 82 11.55 3.71 1.59
CA GLU A 82 10.72 4.15 2.73
C GLU A 82 11.56 4.67 3.93
N GLY A 83 12.85 4.91 3.72
CA GLY A 83 13.78 5.38 4.73
C GLY A 83 14.36 6.75 4.42
N ARG A 84 14.63 7.53 5.47
CA ARG A 84 15.41 8.77 5.40
C ARG A 84 16.78 8.52 6.02
N ILE A 85 17.84 8.89 5.31
CA ILE A 85 19.20 8.87 5.87
C ILE A 85 19.30 10.00 6.91
N THR A 86 19.63 9.64 8.15
CA THR A 86 19.85 10.60 9.24
C THR A 86 21.32 10.93 9.43
N ASP A 87 22.20 9.96 9.22
CA ASP A 87 23.65 10.13 9.32
C ASP A 87 24.39 9.30 8.26
N ILE A 88 25.54 9.80 7.82
CA ILE A 88 26.45 9.11 6.90
C ILE A 88 27.87 9.18 7.45
N LYS A 89 28.44 8.02 7.74
CA LYS A 89 29.84 7.88 8.11
C LYS A 89 30.64 7.20 7.01
N VAL A 90 31.62 7.89 6.46
CA VAL A 90 32.58 7.28 5.54
C VAL A 90 33.52 6.36 6.31
N LEU A 91 33.52 5.07 5.97
CA LEU A 91 34.36 4.05 6.61
C LEU A 91 35.73 3.94 5.92
N LYS A 92 35.73 3.99 4.59
CA LYS A 92 36.93 3.78 3.78
C LYS A 92 36.80 4.42 2.41
N GLU A 93 37.93 4.81 1.84
CA GLU A 93 38.05 5.22 0.44
C GLU A 93 39.23 4.53 -0.21
N LYS A 94 39.07 4.12 -1.47
CA LYS A 94 40.15 3.55 -2.30
C LYS A 94 40.05 4.14 -3.69
N THR A 95 41.18 4.52 -4.26
CA THR A 95 41.27 4.85 -5.68
C THR A 95 41.88 3.68 -6.42
N ASP A 96 41.24 3.23 -7.49
CA ASP A 96 41.69 2.11 -8.32
C ASP A 96 41.41 2.45 -9.79
N ASN A 97 42.45 2.47 -10.64
CA ASN A 97 42.34 2.73 -12.08
C ASN A 97 41.49 3.95 -12.48
N GLY A 98 41.61 5.07 -11.76
CA GLY A 98 40.83 6.29 -12.04
C GLY A 98 39.39 6.25 -11.55
N VAL A 99 38.98 5.21 -10.81
CA VAL A 99 37.70 5.11 -10.12
C VAL A 99 37.92 5.32 -8.62
N LEU A 100 37.16 6.22 -8.01
CA LEU A 100 37.08 6.36 -6.56
C LEU A 100 35.98 5.47 -6.03
N ILE A 101 36.32 4.59 -5.08
CA ILE A 101 35.41 3.70 -4.38
C ILE A 101 35.30 4.18 -2.94
N VAL A 102 34.07 4.38 -2.46
CA VAL A 102 33.76 4.83 -1.10
C VAL A 102 32.87 3.80 -0.42
N TRP A 103 33.23 3.41 0.80
CA TRP A 103 32.40 2.61 1.69
C TRP A 103 31.81 3.51 2.77
N ILE A 104 30.49 3.47 2.94
CA ILE A 104 29.78 4.25 3.95
C ILE A 104 29.02 3.33 4.90
N ARG A 105 28.76 3.85 6.09
CA ARG A 105 27.70 3.41 6.99
C ARG A 105 26.64 4.49 7.03
N ALA A 106 25.43 4.16 6.60
CA ALA A 106 24.29 5.06 6.68
C ALA A 106 23.40 4.64 7.87
N GLU A 107 22.99 5.61 8.68
CA GLU A 107 21.90 5.43 9.63
C GLU A 107 20.60 5.82 8.91
N ILE A 108 19.68 4.86 8.80
CA ILE A 108 18.43 5.03 8.07
C ILE A 108 17.29 4.85 9.06
N GLU A 109 16.56 5.92 9.29
CA GLU A 109 15.30 5.85 10.01
C GLU A 109 14.17 5.56 9.03
N PRO A 110 13.22 4.67 9.36
CA PRO A 110 11.98 4.60 8.60
C PRO A 110 11.32 5.98 8.65
N GLU A 111 10.94 6.52 7.51
CA GLU A 111 10.24 7.80 7.46
C GLU A 111 8.80 7.61 7.95
N GLN A 112 8.61 7.53 9.26
CA GLN A 112 7.29 7.69 9.86
C GLN A 112 7.00 9.17 10.09
N SER A 113 6.74 9.89 9.01
CA SER A 113 5.91 11.10 9.09
C SER A 113 5.25 11.39 7.76
N CYS A 114 4.28 10.56 7.41
CA CYS A 114 3.06 11.10 6.82
C CYS A 114 2.62 12.26 7.71
N ALA A 115 2.52 13.46 7.14
CA ALA A 115 2.46 14.75 7.85
C ALA A 115 2.10 14.62 9.33
N GLN A 116 3.07 14.98 10.20
CA GLN A 116 3.01 14.92 11.66
C GLN A 116 1.58 14.96 12.24
N PRO A 117 1.20 14.04 13.17
CA PRO A 117 -0.08 14.11 13.85
C PRO A 117 -0.18 15.44 14.61
N GLY A 118 -0.95 16.38 14.04
CA GLY A 118 -1.06 17.75 14.56
C GLY A 118 -1.51 18.81 13.55
N VAL A 119 -1.44 18.56 12.23
CA VAL A 119 -1.89 19.53 11.20
C VAL A 119 -2.96 18.96 10.25
N THR A 120 -3.28 17.68 10.33
CA THR A 120 -4.34 17.09 9.50
C THR A 120 -5.71 17.57 9.99
N ARG A 121 -6.32 18.51 9.24
CA ARG A 121 -7.76 18.72 9.33
C ARG A 121 -8.43 17.37 9.01
N ASN A 122 -9.60 17.09 9.62
CA ASN A 122 -10.34 15.83 9.47
C ASN A 122 -10.92 15.62 8.06
N TYR A 123 -10.10 15.73 7.02
CA TYR A 123 -10.49 15.41 5.66
C TYR A 123 -10.69 13.92 5.52
N ARG A 124 -11.71 13.54 4.76
CA ARG A 124 -12.03 12.16 4.45
C ARG A 124 -11.66 11.88 3.00
N LYS A 125 -10.69 10.99 2.82
CA LYS A 125 -10.28 10.45 1.53
C LYS A 125 -11.27 9.37 1.13
N ASN A 126 -11.97 9.54 0.01
CA ASN A 126 -12.90 8.51 -0.46
C ASN A 126 -12.13 7.43 -1.23
N ILE A 127 -12.23 6.21 -0.72
CA ILE A 127 -11.55 5.03 -1.23
C ILE A 127 -12.61 4.10 -1.80
N LEU A 128 -12.55 3.83 -3.10
CA LEU A 128 -13.37 2.81 -3.72
C LEU A 128 -12.69 1.45 -3.59
N ILE A 129 -13.42 0.44 -3.12
CA ILE A 129 -12.93 -0.94 -3.06
C ILE A 129 -13.69 -1.75 -4.10
N ALA A 130 -13.00 -2.09 -5.20
CA ALA A 130 -13.58 -2.77 -6.35
C ALA A 130 -13.72 -4.29 -6.14
N ALA A 131 -14.16 -5.00 -7.18
CA ALA A 131 -14.22 -6.45 -7.21
C ALA A 131 -12.83 -7.10 -7.21
N PHE A 132 -12.78 -8.35 -6.72
CA PHE A 132 -11.57 -9.18 -6.67
C PHE A 132 -11.77 -10.45 -7.53
N PRO A 133 -11.73 -10.35 -8.87
CA PRO A 133 -11.95 -11.51 -9.74
C PRO A 133 -10.96 -12.64 -9.47
N MET A 134 -11.43 -13.88 -9.59
CA MET A 134 -10.63 -15.09 -9.46
C MET A 134 -10.03 -15.49 -10.80
N LEU A 135 -8.77 -15.90 -10.80
CA LEU A 135 -8.14 -16.48 -12.00
C LEU A 135 -8.68 -17.88 -12.31
N ARG A 136 -9.05 -18.66 -11.28
CA ARG A 136 -9.58 -20.02 -11.39
C ARG A 136 -10.89 -20.15 -10.59
N PRO A 137 -12.05 -19.83 -11.18
CA PRO A 137 -13.33 -19.89 -10.47
C PRO A 137 -13.69 -21.28 -9.92
N ASP A 138 -13.26 -22.35 -10.60
CA ASP A 138 -13.53 -23.75 -10.19
C ASP A 138 -12.99 -24.08 -8.80
N ASP A 139 -11.88 -23.44 -8.40
CA ASP A 139 -11.25 -23.61 -7.09
C ASP A 139 -12.17 -23.17 -5.94
N ALA A 140 -13.19 -22.35 -6.20
CA ALA A 140 -14.13 -21.85 -5.18
C ALA A 140 -15.37 -22.74 -4.97
N THR A 141 -15.57 -23.78 -5.79
CA THR A 141 -16.77 -24.63 -5.78
C THR A 141 -16.92 -25.36 -4.45
N LEU A 142 -15.83 -25.94 -3.94
CA LEU A 142 -15.84 -26.61 -2.64
C LEU A 142 -16.08 -25.59 -1.53
N GLY A 143 -17.11 -25.81 -0.72
CA GLY A 143 -17.53 -24.86 0.31
C GLY A 143 -18.32 -23.66 -0.20
N GLY A 144 -18.56 -23.52 -1.49
CA GLY A 144 -19.39 -22.45 -2.04
C GLY A 144 -18.84 -21.04 -1.80
N ILE A 145 -17.51 -20.87 -1.82
CA ILE A 145 -16.88 -19.60 -1.41
C ILE A 145 -16.71 -18.60 -2.56
N GLY A 146 -17.37 -18.82 -3.70
CA GLY A 146 -17.24 -17.96 -4.89
C GLY A 146 -17.74 -16.52 -4.68
N ASN A 147 -18.56 -16.28 -3.65
CA ASN A 147 -19.00 -14.93 -3.28
C ASN A 147 -17.84 -14.01 -2.85
N ILE A 148 -16.67 -14.56 -2.53
CA ILE A 148 -15.46 -13.80 -2.19
C ILE A 148 -15.11 -12.72 -3.23
N VAL A 149 -15.41 -12.94 -4.52
CA VAL A 149 -15.15 -11.98 -5.60
C VAL A 149 -15.79 -10.61 -5.33
N ASN A 150 -16.99 -10.62 -4.73
CA ASN A 150 -17.73 -9.40 -4.43
C ASN A 150 -17.58 -9.04 -2.94
N ASP A 151 -17.72 -10.02 -2.06
CA ASP A 151 -17.88 -9.78 -0.62
C ASP A 151 -16.56 -9.41 0.06
N LEU A 152 -15.41 -9.72 -0.55
CA LEU A 152 -14.11 -9.26 -0.07
C LEU A 152 -14.01 -7.73 -0.07
N SER A 153 -14.69 -7.04 -0.99
CA SER A 153 -14.75 -5.56 -0.98
C SER A 153 -15.43 -5.01 0.27
N ILE A 154 -16.48 -5.69 0.73
CA ILE A 154 -17.26 -5.30 1.91
C ILE A 154 -16.47 -5.66 3.18
N ASP A 155 -15.89 -6.85 3.22
CA ASP A 155 -15.03 -7.30 4.34
C ASP A 155 -13.85 -6.35 4.54
N LEU A 156 -13.14 -6.00 3.45
CA LEU A 156 -12.02 -5.06 3.52
C LEU A 156 -12.49 -3.66 3.93
N ALA A 157 -13.65 -3.20 3.46
CA ALA A 157 -14.23 -1.94 3.90
C ALA A 157 -14.53 -1.94 5.41
N HIS A 158 -15.03 -3.05 5.97
CA HIS A 158 -15.25 -3.16 7.41
C HIS A 158 -13.94 -3.12 8.21
N ARG A 159 -12.90 -3.83 7.75
CA ARG A 159 -11.58 -3.84 8.40
C ARG A 159 -10.93 -2.46 8.40
N LEU A 160 -11.04 -1.74 7.28
CA LEU A 160 -10.53 -0.38 7.14
C LEU A 160 -11.41 0.68 7.82
N GLY A 161 -12.67 0.35 8.16
CA GLY A 161 -13.68 1.32 8.61
C GLY A 161 -13.35 2.04 9.93
N GLY A 162 -12.42 1.50 10.72
CA GLY A 162 -11.90 2.15 11.92
C GLY A 162 -10.82 3.21 11.66
N ALA A 163 -10.31 3.31 10.44
CA ALA A 163 -9.22 4.23 10.11
C ALA A 163 -9.72 5.68 10.01
N PRO A 164 -9.21 6.61 10.84
CA PRO A 164 -9.57 8.01 10.72
C PRO A 164 -9.12 8.58 9.37
N GLY A 165 -9.94 9.47 8.82
CA GLY A 165 -9.65 10.16 7.56
C GLY A 165 -9.91 9.34 6.29
N LEU A 166 -10.44 8.12 6.40
CA LEU A 166 -10.87 7.31 5.25
C LEU A 166 -12.41 7.25 5.18
N ALA A 167 -12.95 7.34 3.97
CA ALA A 167 -14.34 7.09 3.66
C ALA A 167 -14.41 5.99 2.62
N LEU A 168 -15.02 4.86 2.96
CA LEU A 168 -14.88 3.63 2.18
C LEU A 168 -16.15 3.38 1.37
N LEU A 169 -15.96 3.05 0.09
CA LEU A 169 -17.02 2.80 -0.87
C LEU A 169 -16.84 1.38 -1.44
N PRO A 170 -17.37 0.34 -0.77
CA PRO A 170 -17.31 -1.03 -1.29
C PRO A 170 -18.19 -1.15 -2.54
N MET A 171 -17.56 -1.46 -3.67
CA MET A 171 -18.14 -1.61 -4.99
C MET A 171 -17.76 -2.98 -5.57
N GLY A 172 -18.06 -4.05 -4.83
CA GLY A 172 -17.66 -5.43 -5.17
C GLY A 172 -18.15 -5.95 -6.52
N LYS A 173 -19.06 -5.25 -7.20
CA LYS A 173 -19.51 -5.58 -8.57
C LYS A 173 -18.77 -4.81 -9.67
N MET A 174 -18.01 -3.78 -9.31
CA MET A 174 -17.24 -2.97 -10.25
C MET A 174 -15.91 -3.66 -10.53
N GLN A 175 -15.72 -4.07 -11.79
CA GLN A 175 -14.43 -4.59 -12.24
C GLN A 175 -13.62 -3.43 -12.81
N VAL A 176 -12.51 -3.09 -12.15
CA VAL A 176 -11.61 -2.03 -12.60
C VAL A 176 -10.37 -2.57 -13.32
N LEU A 177 -10.06 -3.84 -13.09
CA LEU A 177 -8.97 -4.55 -13.74
C LEU A 177 -9.52 -5.30 -14.96
N GLY A 178 -8.75 -5.28 -16.06
CA GLY A 178 -9.09 -6.05 -17.25
C GLY A 178 -9.18 -7.56 -17.00
N ALA A 179 -10.06 -8.23 -17.75
CA ALA A 179 -10.35 -9.66 -17.64
C ALA A 179 -9.23 -10.58 -18.17
N GLN A 180 -8.22 -10.03 -18.85
CA GLN A 180 -7.15 -10.83 -19.45
C GLN A 180 -6.09 -11.22 -18.40
N GLN A 181 -5.81 -12.52 -18.44
CA GLN A 181 -4.75 -13.35 -17.87
C GLN A 181 -3.61 -12.61 -17.16
N ALA A 182 -3.13 -13.22 -16.05
CA ALA A 182 -1.93 -12.82 -15.33
C ALA A 182 -0.92 -12.18 -16.29
N PRO A 183 -0.47 -10.94 -16.01
CA PRO A 183 0.30 -10.17 -16.98
C PRO A 183 1.40 -11.06 -17.54
N ALA A 184 1.48 -11.16 -18.87
CA ALA A 184 2.68 -11.66 -19.50
C ALA A 184 3.83 -10.86 -18.86
N THR A 185 4.76 -11.56 -18.22
CA THR A 185 5.83 -11.04 -17.37
C THR A 185 6.18 -9.57 -17.67
N GLY A 186 5.74 -8.63 -16.82
CA GLY A 186 6.14 -7.23 -16.88
C GLY A 186 5.01 -6.18 -16.96
N ASP A 187 3.79 -6.55 -17.35
CA ASP A 187 2.70 -5.55 -17.44
C ASP A 187 2.10 -5.23 -16.05
N LEU A 188 2.13 -3.94 -15.68
CA LEU A 188 1.50 -3.47 -14.46
C LEU A 188 -0.04 -3.50 -14.59
N PRO A 189 -0.77 -3.80 -13.51
CA PRO A 189 -2.22 -3.73 -13.49
C PRO A 189 -2.66 -2.30 -13.83
N ASN A 190 -3.45 -2.15 -14.89
CA ASN A 190 -3.93 -0.86 -15.38
C ASN A 190 -5.46 -0.74 -15.21
N ILE A 191 -5.92 0.40 -14.69
CA ILE A 191 -7.33 0.75 -14.52
C ILE A 191 -7.86 1.79 -15.53
N SER A 192 -7.10 2.07 -16.59
CA SER A 192 -7.43 3.11 -17.59
C SER A 192 -8.83 2.95 -18.20
N LEU A 193 -9.30 1.71 -18.38
CA LEU A 193 -10.64 1.42 -18.89
C LEU A 193 -11.75 1.84 -17.90
N ALA A 194 -11.46 1.86 -16.60
CA ALA A 194 -12.39 2.25 -15.56
C ALA A 194 -12.33 3.76 -15.23
N LEU A 195 -11.26 4.47 -15.62
CA LEU A 195 -11.08 5.90 -15.32
C LEU A 195 -12.25 6.80 -15.72
N PRO A 196 -12.88 6.65 -16.91
CA PRO A 196 -14.03 7.47 -17.25
C PRO A 196 -15.18 7.30 -16.26
N GLN A 197 -15.47 6.06 -15.87
CA GLN A 197 -16.51 5.75 -14.88
C GLN A 197 -16.14 6.29 -13.49
N LEU A 198 -14.89 6.10 -13.06
CA LEU A 198 -14.38 6.60 -11.78
C LEU A 198 -14.43 8.13 -11.71
N ARG A 199 -14.12 8.83 -12.80
CA ARG A 199 -14.19 10.29 -12.88
C ARG A 199 -15.61 10.84 -12.79
N HIS A 200 -16.62 10.05 -13.18
CA HIS A 200 -18.03 10.39 -12.99
C HIS A 200 -18.53 10.10 -11.57
N MET A 201 -17.89 9.15 -10.86
CA MET A 201 -18.15 8.93 -9.45
C MET A 201 -17.53 10.07 -8.66
N SER A 202 -18.36 11.05 -8.29
CA SER A 202 -17.92 12.21 -7.53
C SER A 202 -17.07 11.77 -6.33
N ASN A 203 -15.84 12.29 -6.28
CA ASN A 203 -14.99 12.38 -5.09
C ASN A 203 -14.19 11.13 -4.72
N VAL A 204 -14.19 10.06 -5.54
CA VAL A 204 -13.24 8.92 -5.37
C VAL A 204 -11.83 9.42 -5.64
N GLN A 205 -10.92 9.23 -4.69
CA GLN A 205 -9.51 9.65 -4.78
C GLN A 205 -8.59 8.45 -5.03
N TYR A 206 -8.91 7.31 -4.43
CA TYR A 206 -8.10 6.10 -4.56
C TYR A 206 -8.99 4.89 -4.84
N VAL A 207 -8.47 3.95 -5.62
CA VAL A 207 -9.13 2.69 -5.94
C VAL A 207 -8.29 1.53 -5.42
N VAL A 208 -8.88 0.72 -4.56
CA VAL A 208 -8.34 -0.56 -4.10
C VAL A 208 -8.96 -1.65 -4.96
N SER A 209 -8.13 -2.49 -5.57
CA SER A 209 -8.56 -3.61 -6.41
C SER A 209 -7.59 -4.78 -6.31
N GLY A 210 -7.96 -5.96 -6.80
CA GLY A 210 -7.06 -7.09 -6.73
C GLY A 210 -7.52 -8.28 -7.56
N ARG A 211 -6.73 -9.35 -7.51
CA ARG A 211 -7.04 -10.64 -8.15
C ARG A 211 -6.78 -11.78 -7.19
N ILE A 212 -7.72 -12.71 -7.11
CA ILE A 212 -7.54 -13.94 -6.36
C ILE A 212 -6.86 -14.95 -7.28
N ARG A 213 -5.61 -15.28 -6.98
CA ARG A 213 -4.77 -16.16 -7.80
C ARG A 213 -5.00 -17.64 -7.51
N ASP A 214 -5.24 -18.00 -6.26
CA ASP A 214 -5.32 -19.39 -5.82
C ASP A 214 -6.32 -19.58 -4.68
N LEU A 215 -7.26 -20.51 -4.86
CA LEU A 215 -8.17 -21.04 -3.83
C LEU A 215 -8.15 -22.57 -3.76
N SER A 216 -7.15 -23.19 -4.40
CA SER A 216 -7.08 -24.63 -4.65
C SER A 216 -6.80 -25.43 -3.39
N MET A 217 -7.07 -26.73 -3.45
CA MET A 217 -6.74 -27.69 -2.40
C MET A 217 -5.40 -28.35 -2.74
N ALA A 218 -4.48 -28.33 -1.79
CA ALA A 218 -3.21 -29.04 -1.86
C ALA A 218 -3.15 -30.11 -0.77
N PRO A 219 -2.68 -31.34 -1.05
CA PRO A 219 -2.42 -32.33 -0.01
C PRO A 219 -1.44 -31.78 1.03
N ILE A 220 -1.64 -32.14 2.31
CA ILE A 220 -0.69 -31.80 3.38
C ILE A 220 0.62 -32.58 3.19
N ASP A 221 0.55 -33.79 2.62
CA ASP A 221 1.70 -34.65 2.38
C ASP A 221 2.27 -34.49 0.97
N ASN A 222 3.54 -34.06 0.89
CA ASN A 222 4.36 -34.21 -0.31
C ASN A 222 5.19 -35.52 -0.33
N ALA A 223 5.01 -36.43 0.63
CA ALA A 223 5.89 -37.59 0.77
C ALA A 223 5.19 -38.88 1.23
N THR A 224 5.50 -39.97 0.52
CA THR A 224 5.14 -41.39 0.73
C THR A 224 3.81 -41.87 0.14
N SER A 225 3.70 -41.75 -1.18
CA SER A 225 2.85 -42.60 -2.02
C SER A 225 3.16 -44.09 -1.77
N GLY A 226 2.37 -44.74 -0.91
CA GLY A 226 2.43 -46.20 -0.75
C GLY A 226 1.95 -46.78 0.58
N SER A 227 1.83 -45.98 1.65
CA SER A 227 1.33 -46.49 2.93
C SER A 227 -0.20 -46.48 2.98
N TRP A 228 -0.82 -47.63 3.24
CA TRP A 228 -2.27 -47.74 3.51
C TRP A 228 -2.70 -46.95 4.76
N LEU A 229 -1.75 -46.60 5.63
CA LEU A 229 -1.95 -45.77 6.83
C LEU A 229 -1.79 -44.27 6.57
N SER A 230 -1.58 -43.82 5.32
CA SER A 230 -1.49 -42.38 5.06
C SER A 230 -2.81 -41.68 5.39
N PRO A 231 -2.77 -40.43 5.89
CA PRO A 231 -3.99 -39.68 6.20
C PRO A 231 -4.96 -39.63 5.00
N SER A 232 -4.42 -39.46 3.80
CA SER A 232 -5.16 -39.46 2.54
C SER A 232 -5.95 -40.75 2.28
N ASN A 233 -5.42 -41.91 2.68
CA ASN A 233 -6.06 -43.22 2.54
C ASN A 233 -7.05 -43.53 3.67
N LEU A 234 -6.87 -42.90 4.84
CA LEU A 234 -7.72 -43.09 6.01
C LEU A 234 -8.90 -42.10 6.08
N LYS A 235 -8.97 -41.10 5.19
CA LYS A 235 -10.00 -40.05 5.20
C LYS A 235 -11.44 -40.58 5.12
N ASP A 236 -11.65 -41.70 4.42
CA ASP A 236 -12.97 -42.31 4.27
C ASP A 236 -13.36 -43.13 5.51
N TYR A 237 -12.39 -43.46 6.37
CA TYR A 237 -12.56 -44.26 7.58
C TYR A 237 -12.53 -43.44 8.87
N VAL A 238 -11.90 -42.26 8.85
CA VAL A 238 -11.75 -41.36 10.01
C VAL A 238 -12.41 -40.00 9.70
N PRO A 239 -13.68 -39.81 10.09
CA PRO A 239 -14.37 -38.54 9.90
C PRO A 239 -13.63 -37.38 10.58
N GLY A 240 -13.46 -36.27 9.85
CA GLY A 240 -12.78 -35.07 10.36
C GLY A 240 -11.25 -35.07 10.24
N LEU A 241 -10.66 -36.12 9.66
CA LEU A 241 -9.24 -36.14 9.37
C LEU A 241 -8.89 -35.07 8.32
N VAL A 242 -7.97 -34.17 8.66
CA VAL A 242 -7.48 -33.15 7.74
C VAL A 242 -6.40 -33.76 6.86
N THR A 243 -6.66 -33.84 5.56
CA THR A 243 -5.70 -34.40 4.58
C THR A 243 -5.22 -33.39 3.55
N GLU A 244 -5.86 -32.23 3.51
CA GLU A 244 -5.61 -31.20 2.51
C GLU A 244 -5.61 -29.81 3.17
N HIS A 245 -4.71 -28.95 2.71
CA HIS A 245 -4.73 -27.52 2.96
C HIS A 245 -5.36 -26.80 1.77
N ARG A 246 -6.24 -25.86 2.07
CA ARG A 246 -6.72 -24.93 1.06
C ARG A 246 -5.75 -23.76 0.98
N GLN A 247 -5.35 -23.40 -0.23
CA GLN A 247 -4.52 -22.24 -0.53
C GLN A 247 -5.39 -20.98 -0.59
N PHE A 248 -4.79 -19.86 -0.21
CA PHE A 248 -5.34 -18.52 -0.44
C PHE A 248 -4.20 -17.64 -0.93
N ALA A 249 -4.21 -17.27 -2.20
CA ALA A 249 -3.27 -16.30 -2.76
C ALA A 249 -4.02 -15.19 -3.48
N MET A 250 -3.68 -13.94 -3.20
CA MET A 250 -4.22 -12.79 -3.90
C MET A 250 -3.21 -11.68 -4.07
N ASP A 251 -3.38 -10.91 -5.14
CA ASP A 251 -2.66 -9.67 -5.39
C ASP A 251 -3.59 -8.49 -5.11
N ILE A 252 -3.04 -7.43 -4.55
CA ILE A 252 -3.73 -6.19 -4.19
C ILE A 252 -3.02 -5.01 -4.84
N TYR A 253 -3.81 -4.05 -5.31
CA TYR A 253 -3.34 -2.85 -5.98
C TYR A 253 -4.10 -1.63 -5.48
N VAL A 254 -3.39 -0.51 -5.36
CA VAL A 254 -3.98 0.80 -5.09
C VAL A 254 -3.58 1.75 -6.20
N HIS A 255 -4.58 2.37 -6.83
CA HIS A 255 -4.39 3.35 -7.89
C HIS A 255 -4.94 4.72 -7.49
N ASP A 256 -4.32 5.79 -7.99
CA ASP A 256 -4.95 7.12 -8.02
C ASP A 256 -6.16 7.07 -8.97
N ALA A 257 -7.31 7.55 -8.50
CA ALA A 257 -8.56 7.46 -9.25
C ALA A 257 -8.71 8.52 -10.36
N ASP A 258 -7.89 9.57 -10.35
CA ASP A 258 -7.90 10.63 -11.35
C ASP A 258 -7.08 10.21 -12.59
N ASP A 259 -5.86 9.72 -12.41
CA ASP A 259 -4.94 9.40 -13.52
C ASP A 259 -4.64 7.91 -13.72
N GLY A 260 -5.04 7.05 -12.79
CA GLY A 260 -4.85 5.61 -12.87
C GLY A 260 -3.43 5.14 -12.57
N GLN A 261 -2.59 6.00 -11.99
CA GLN A 261 -1.24 5.63 -11.56
C GLN A 261 -1.30 4.58 -10.44
N LEU A 262 -0.49 3.53 -10.57
CA LEU A 262 -0.29 2.54 -9.52
C LEU A 262 0.57 3.14 -8.39
N ILE A 263 -0.02 3.26 -7.20
CA ILE A 263 0.63 3.79 -6.00
C ILE A 263 1.23 2.65 -5.16
N PHE A 264 0.52 1.53 -5.07
CA PHE A 264 0.91 0.40 -4.23
C PHE A 264 0.51 -0.92 -4.85
N GLN A 265 1.35 -1.91 -4.64
CA GLN A 265 1.10 -3.31 -4.98
C GLN A 265 1.65 -4.19 -3.86
N ASP A 266 0.89 -5.22 -3.51
CA ASP A 266 1.34 -6.27 -2.60
C ASP A 266 0.70 -7.61 -3.02
N SER A 267 1.21 -8.69 -2.46
CA SER A 267 0.62 -10.02 -2.61
C SER A 267 0.60 -10.71 -1.25
N ILE A 268 -0.50 -11.40 -0.97
CA ILE A 268 -0.61 -12.23 0.23
C ILE A 268 -0.85 -13.67 -0.17
N GLN A 269 -0.18 -14.56 0.55
CA GLN A 269 -0.36 -15.99 0.42
C GLN A 269 -0.45 -16.61 1.80
N THR A 270 -1.42 -17.48 1.98
CA THR A 270 -1.55 -18.32 3.18
C THR A 270 -2.21 -19.63 2.81
N SER A 271 -2.22 -20.57 3.74
CA SER A 271 -2.95 -21.81 3.61
C SER A 271 -3.54 -22.21 4.95
N GLY A 272 -4.52 -23.09 4.92
CA GLY A 272 -5.05 -23.65 6.15
C GLY A 272 -5.81 -24.93 5.95
N ALA A 273 -5.87 -25.72 7.01
CA ALA A 273 -6.65 -26.93 7.08
C ALA A 273 -8.11 -26.65 6.70
N TRP A 274 -8.59 -27.39 5.70
CA TRP A 274 -9.97 -27.33 5.25
C TRP A 274 -10.61 -28.69 5.47
N ILE A 275 -11.53 -28.77 6.44
CA ILE A 275 -12.27 -30.00 6.71
C ILE A 275 -13.41 -30.09 5.69
N PRO A 276 -13.36 -31.04 4.74
CA PRO A 276 -14.25 -31.06 3.61
C PRO A 276 -15.58 -31.72 3.99
N ASP A 277 -16.53 -30.94 4.51
CA ASP A 277 -17.92 -31.30 4.29
C ASP A 277 -18.27 -30.93 2.84
N ARG A 278 -18.10 -31.90 1.94
CA ARG A 278 -18.16 -31.70 0.47
C ARG A 278 -19.52 -31.19 -0.01
N TYR A 279 -20.57 -31.34 0.79
CA TYR A 279 -21.93 -30.94 0.44
C TYR A 279 -22.33 -29.60 1.07
N ARG A 280 -21.56 -29.10 2.03
CA ARG A 280 -21.89 -27.88 2.76
C ARG A 280 -21.39 -26.64 2.03
N GLN A 281 -22.33 -25.76 1.69
CA GLN A 281 -22.03 -24.41 1.21
C GLN A 281 -21.77 -23.52 2.43
N ILE A 282 -20.50 -23.24 2.72
CA ILE A 282 -20.07 -22.41 3.84
C ILE A 282 -20.17 -20.93 3.47
N GLY A 283 -19.77 -20.56 2.24
CA GLY A 283 -19.71 -19.18 1.77
C GLY A 283 -18.57 -18.39 2.42
N PHE A 284 -17.91 -17.52 1.66
CA PHE A 284 -16.94 -16.57 2.23
C PHE A 284 -17.66 -15.58 3.17
N GLY A 285 -16.99 -15.17 4.25
CA GLY A 285 -17.50 -14.13 5.14
C GLY A 285 -18.53 -14.59 6.17
N THR A 286 -18.98 -15.85 6.14
CA THR A 286 -19.93 -16.38 7.13
C THR A 286 -19.26 -16.68 8.47
N GLU A 287 -20.04 -16.76 9.54
CA GLU A 287 -19.52 -17.17 10.85
C GLU A 287 -18.87 -18.55 10.82
N THR A 288 -19.44 -19.48 10.03
CA THR A 288 -18.87 -20.83 9.86
C THR A 288 -17.53 -20.76 9.14
N PHE A 289 -17.40 -19.89 8.13
CA PHE A 289 -16.12 -19.64 7.45
C PHE A 289 -15.07 -19.15 8.43
N TRP A 290 -15.35 -18.05 9.15
CA TRP A 290 -14.38 -17.42 10.05
C TRP A 290 -13.95 -18.29 11.23
N LYS A 291 -14.81 -19.21 11.68
CA LYS A 291 -14.47 -20.17 12.73
C LYS A 291 -13.59 -21.32 12.25
N SER A 292 -13.56 -21.61 10.94
CA SER A 292 -12.71 -22.67 10.38
C SER A 292 -11.22 -22.34 10.45
N LEU A 293 -10.35 -23.35 10.48
CA LEU A 293 -8.90 -23.15 10.51
C LEU A 293 -8.38 -22.37 9.28
N TYR A 294 -8.89 -22.72 8.09
CA TYR A 294 -8.64 -21.95 6.87
C TYR A 294 -9.13 -20.50 6.97
N GLY A 295 -10.38 -20.28 7.40
CA GLY A 295 -10.92 -18.93 7.54
C GLY A 295 -10.17 -18.08 8.55
N GLN A 296 -9.65 -18.66 9.64
CA GLN A 296 -8.79 -17.96 10.59
C GLN A 296 -7.43 -17.56 9.98
N ALA A 297 -6.84 -18.43 9.13
CA ALA A 297 -5.61 -18.09 8.41
C ALA A 297 -5.84 -16.93 7.43
N VAL A 298 -6.90 -17.02 6.62
CA VAL A 298 -7.32 -15.94 5.71
C VAL A 298 -7.62 -14.65 6.49
N ASN A 299 -8.32 -14.74 7.62
CA ASN A 299 -8.63 -13.58 8.45
C ASN A 299 -7.37 -12.84 8.92
N ARG A 300 -6.36 -13.57 9.40
CA ARG A 300 -5.08 -12.96 9.81
C ARG A 300 -4.36 -12.27 8.66
N SER A 301 -4.33 -12.90 7.48
CA SER A 301 -3.72 -12.29 6.29
C SER A 301 -4.47 -11.02 5.83
N LEU A 302 -5.80 -11.03 5.89
CA LEU A 302 -6.63 -9.86 5.56
C LEU A 302 -6.51 -8.74 6.60
N ASP A 303 -6.36 -9.06 7.89
CA ASP A 303 -6.06 -8.07 8.94
C ASP A 303 -4.70 -7.40 8.72
N GLY A 304 -3.67 -8.19 8.41
CA GLY A 304 -2.35 -7.65 8.06
C GLY A 304 -2.40 -6.76 6.83
N LEU A 305 -3.13 -7.17 5.80
CA LEU A 305 -3.35 -6.35 4.60
C LEU A 305 -4.07 -5.04 4.91
N ALA A 306 -5.15 -5.10 5.70
CA ALA A 306 -5.91 -3.91 6.08
C ALA A 306 -5.05 -2.91 6.87
N HIS A 307 -4.14 -3.40 7.72
CA HIS A 307 -3.18 -2.54 8.43
C HIS A 307 -2.22 -1.82 7.48
N LYS A 308 -1.62 -2.54 6.52
CA LYS A 308 -0.75 -1.95 5.49
C LYS A 308 -1.49 -0.89 4.65
N LEU A 309 -2.69 -1.22 4.18
CA LEU A 309 -3.53 -0.30 3.41
C LEU A 309 -3.93 0.93 4.21
N THR A 310 -4.22 0.78 5.51
CA THR A 310 -4.52 1.92 6.40
C THR A 310 -3.34 2.88 6.46
N GLY A 311 -2.14 2.37 6.74
CA GLY A 311 -0.92 3.19 6.77
C GLY A 311 -0.71 3.90 5.43
N LEU A 312 -0.67 3.16 4.33
CA LEU A 312 -0.51 3.70 2.99
C LEU A 312 -1.52 4.81 2.68
N LEU A 313 -2.82 4.53 2.83
CA LEU A 313 -3.89 5.45 2.44
C LEU A 313 -3.97 6.66 3.35
N GLN A 314 -3.64 6.53 4.64
CA GLN A 314 -3.55 7.66 5.56
C GLN A 314 -2.39 8.59 5.20
N CYS A 315 -1.32 8.06 4.61
CA CYS A 315 -0.17 8.81 4.15
C CYS A 315 -0.37 9.55 2.83
N GLN A 316 -1.41 9.19 2.08
CA GLN A 316 -1.75 9.90 0.87
C GLN A 316 -2.39 11.26 1.18
N PRO A 317 -2.18 12.29 0.34
CA PRO A 317 -2.81 13.58 0.51
C PRO A 317 -4.32 13.48 0.31
N PHE A 318 -5.06 14.37 0.97
CA PHE A 318 -6.42 14.68 0.51
C PHE A 318 -6.32 15.47 -0.80
N SER A 319 -7.13 15.11 -1.79
CA SER A 319 -7.19 15.78 -3.09
C SER A 319 -8.63 16.02 -3.51
N ALA A 320 -8.89 17.20 -4.08
CA ALA A 320 -10.12 17.51 -4.78
C ALA A 320 -9.82 18.13 -6.14
N ARG A 321 -10.63 17.77 -7.12
CA ARG A 321 -10.57 18.27 -8.49
C ARG A 321 -11.26 19.62 -8.61
N ILE A 322 -10.65 20.53 -9.35
CA ILE A 322 -11.22 21.80 -9.74
C ILE A 322 -12.20 21.54 -10.90
N ILE A 323 -13.49 21.66 -10.61
CA ILE A 323 -14.57 21.56 -11.59
C ILE A 323 -14.60 22.81 -12.46
N ARG A 324 -14.30 23.97 -11.86
CA ARG A 324 -14.37 25.26 -12.54
C ARG A 324 -13.47 26.29 -11.88
N ALA A 325 -12.84 27.13 -12.70
CA ALA A 325 -12.16 28.35 -12.27
C ALA A 325 -12.87 29.58 -12.86
N GLU A 326 -13.27 30.54 -12.03
CA GLU A 326 -13.94 31.77 -12.43
C GLU A 326 -13.35 32.96 -11.66
N GLY A 327 -12.54 33.78 -12.34
CA GLY A 327 -11.85 34.91 -11.72
C GLY A 327 -10.95 34.46 -10.57
N GLN A 328 -11.23 34.93 -9.36
CA GLN A 328 -10.51 34.56 -8.14
C GLN A 328 -11.13 33.36 -7.40
N ARG A 329 -12.08 32.63 -8.01
CA ARG A 329 -12.81 31.55 -7.34
C ARG A 329 -12.64 30.21 -8.05
N LEU A 330 -12.49 29.16 -7.25
CA LEU A 330 -12.41 27.77 -7.70
C LEU A 330 -13.60 26.99 -7.14
N LEU A 331 -14.34 26.30 -8.00
CA LEU A 331 -15.34 25.30 -7.59
C LEU A 331 -14.67 23.93 -7.59
N VAL A 332 -14.70 23.22 -6.46
CA VAL A 332 -14.08 21.90 -6.32
C VAL A 332 -15.11 20.81 -6.03
N ASN A 333 -14.82 19.57 -6.43
CA ASN A 333 -15.64 18.38 -6.14
C ASN A 333 -15.36 17.82 -4.73
N ALA A 334 -15.31 18.70 -3.74
CA ALA A 334 -15.28 18.28 -2.35
C ALA A 334 -16.00 19.29 -1.49
N GLY A 335 -16.70 18.81 -0.48
CA GLY A 335 -17.50 19.65 0.41
C GLY A 335 -17.53 19.10 1.83
N ARG A 336 -18.65 19.31 2.53
CA ARG A 336 -18.85 18.90 3.92
C ARG A 336 -18.65 17.40 4.14
N GLN A 337 -19.06 16.57 3.17
CA GLN A 337 -18.89 15.12 3.26
C GLN A 337 -17.41 14.72 3.25
N ALA A 338 -16.58 15.45 2.52
CA ALA A 338 -15.12 15.28 2.50
C ALA A 338 -14.42 15.88 3.73
N GLY A 339 -15.17 16.51 4.65
CA GLY A 339 -14.61 17.10 5.88
C GLY A 339 -14.13 18.55 5.72
N LEU A 340 -14.34 19.18 4.56
CA LEU A 340 -14.01 20.60 4.36
C LEU A 340 -14.81 21.50 5.29
N ARG A 341 -14.19 22.61 5.70
CA ARG A 341 -14.74 23.69 6.53
C ARG A 341 -14.39 25.05 5.95
N VAL A 342 -15.26 26.04 6.18
CA VAL A 342 -15.00 27.41 5.74
C VAL A 342 -13.76 27.92 6.45
N GLY A 343 -12.84 28.51 5.69
CA GLY A 343 -11.53 28.93 6.18
C GLY A 343 -10.44 27.85 6.13
N ASP A 344 -10.74 26.66 5.60
CA ASP A 344 -9.70 25.72 5.19
C ASP A 344 -8.85 26.31 4.06
N THR A 345 -7.57 25.96 4.04
CA THR A 345 -6.63 26.38 3.01
C THR A 345 -6.08 25.13 2.35
N LEU A 346 -6.17 25.05 1.02
CA LEU A 346 -5.70 23.94 0.21
C LEU A 346 -4.66 24.45 -0.79
N GLN A 347 -3.60 23.68 -1.01
CA GLN A 347 -2.56 24.00 -1.98
C GLN A 347 -3.05 23.69 -3.40
N VAL A 348 -2.78 24.56 -4.36
CA VAL A 348 -3.25 24.44 -5.74
C VAL A 348 -2.15 23.84 -6.61
N TYR A 349 -2.50 22.80 -7.36
CA TYR A 349 -1.62 22.07 -8.28
C TYR A 349 -2.20 22.08 -9.68
N ARG A 350 -1.35 22.26 -10.69
CA ARG A 350 -1.72 22.10 -12.09
C ARG A 350 -1.46 20.67 -12.53
N GLN A 351 -2.44 20.08 -13.21
CA GLN A 351 -2.28 18.77 -13.84
C GLN A 351 -1.63 18.95 -15.23
N ARG A 352 -0.48 18.33 -15.43
CA ARG A 352 0.22 18.30 -16.72
C ARG A 352 0.41 16.86 -17.18
N TYR A 353 0.49 16.66 -18.49
CA TYR A 353 0.78 15.38 -19.11
C TYR A 353 2.05 15.52 -19.94
N ASP A 354 3.09 14.80 -19.54
CA ASP A 354 4.32 14.70 -20.31
C ASP A 354 4.28 13.43 -21.17
N TYR A 355 4.87 13.46 -22.36
CA TYR A 355 4.78 12.37 -23.33
C TYR A 355 6.14 11.74 -23.59
N GLY A 356 6.21 10.42 -23.48
CA GLY A 356 7.38 9.62 -23.78
C GLY A 356 7.61 9.45 -25.29
N PRO A 357 8.80 8.97 -25.69
CA PRO A 357 9.16 8.79 -27.10
C PRO A 357 8.26 7.80 -27.85
N GLN A 358 7.57 6.89 -27.14
CA GLN A 358 6.71 5.86 -27.72
C GLN A 358 5.22 6.17 -27.49
N GLY A 359 4.89 7.38 -27.05
CA GLY A 359 3.52 7.81 -26.78
C GLY A 359 3.03 7.46 -25.37
N GLU A 360 3.93 7.06 -24.45
CA GLU A 360 3.61 6.91 -23.04
C GLU A 360 3.15 8.25 -22.46
N VAL A 361 2.14 8.23 -21.60
CA VAL A 361 1.63 9.45 -20.95
C VAL A 361 2.03 9.42 -19.47
N TYR A 362 2.74 10.46 -19.03
CA TYR A 362 3.18 10.65 -17.66
C TYR A 362 2.43 11.82 -17.04
N PRO A 363 1.40 11.58 -16.21
CA PRO A 363 0.76 12.64 -15.44
C PRO A 363 1.77 13.25 -14.46
N GLN A 364 1.75 14.57 -14.33
CA GLN A 364 2.60 15.36 -13.44
C GLN A 364 1.75 16.39 -12.72
N LEU A 365 2.05 16.60 -11.43
CA LEU A 365 1.45 17.66 -10.63
C LEU A 365 2.47 18.77 -10.41
N ASP A 366 2.24 19.91 -11.06
CA ASP A 366 3.06 21.10 -10.88
C ASP A 366 2.52 21.91 -9.69
N ASP A 367 3.33 22.08 -8.65
CA ASP A 367 2.99 22.94 -7.52
C ASP A 367 3.02 24.42 -7.92
N THR A 368 1.87 25.09 -7.82
CA THR A 368 1.73 26.51 -8.18
C THR A 368 2.28 27.46 -7.11
N GLN A 369 2.75 26.94 -5.97
CA GLN A 369 3.15 27.72 -4.78
C GLN A 369 2.04 28.65 -4.28
N THR A 370 0.78 28.36 -4.64
CA THR A 370 -0.40 29.15 -4.30
C THR A 370 -1.41 28.30 -3.54
N SER A 371 -2.01 28.90 -2.53
CA SER A 371 -3.06 28.28 -1.74
C SER A 371 -4.39 28.99 -1.96
N ALA A 372 -5.48 28.21 -1.98
CA ALA A 372 -6.84 28.70 -2.09
C ALA A 372 -7.60 28.45 -0.78
N ARG A 373 -8.41 29.42 -0.33
CA ARG A 373 -9.13 29.37 0.94
C ARG A 373 -10.60 29.07 0.72
N VAL A 374 -11.15 28.08 1.42
CA VAL A 374 -12.56 27.71 1.33
C VAL A 374 -13.45 28.85 1.82
N SER A 375 -14.28 29.39 0.93
CA SER A 375 -15.19 30.51 1.21
C SER A 375 -16.65 30.08 1.42
N SER A 376 -17.10 29.03 0.72
CA SER A 376 -18.44 28.45 0.94
C SER A 376 -18.46 26.94 0.65
N ILE A 377 -19.36 26.21 1.31
CA ILE A 377 -19.39 24.74 1.29
C ILE A 377 -20.82 24.22 1.09
N GLN A 378 -20.93 23.24 0.21
CA GLN A 378 -22.11 22.40 0.00
C GLN A 378 -21.82 20.96 0.48
N GLY A 379 -22.72 20.01 0.18
CA GLY A 379 -22.56 18.62 0.60
C GLY A 379 -21.31 17.97 0.00
N ASP A 380 -21.19 18.06 -1.32
CA ASP A 380 -20.21 17.38 -2.17
C ASP A 380 -19.26 18.35 -2.92
N SER A 381 -19.50 19.65 -2.81
CA SER A 381 -18.74 20.70 -3.49
C SER A 381 -18.46 21.90 -2.59
N ALA A 382 -17.47 22.72 -2.97
CA ALA A 382 -17.09 23.93 -2.25
C ALA A 382 -16.53 24.98 -3.20
N TRP A 383 -16.73 26.25 -2.85
CA TRP A 383 -16.02 27.37 -3.47
C TRP A 383 -14.81 27.76 -2.63
N LEU A 384 -13.69 27.96 -3.30
CA LEU A 384 -12.45 28.46 -2.74
C LEU A 384 -12.09 29.79 -3.38
N GLU A 385 -11.45 30.67 -2.62
CA GLU A 385 -10.94 31.96 -3.04
C GLU A 385 -9.42 31.93 -3.18
N LEU A 386 -8.93 32.44 -4.29
CA LEU A 386 -7.53 32.67 -4.61
C LEU A 386 -7.13 34.11 -4.26
N PRO A 387 -5.85 34.36 -3.97
CA PRO A 387 -5.36 35.72 -3.74
C PRO A 387 -5.34 36.60 -5.00
N PHE A 388 -5.41 35.98 -6.18
CA PHE A 388 -5.42 36.64 -7.49
C PHE A 388 -6.22 35.80 -8.50
N ASP A 389 -6.36 36.33 -9.72
CA ASP A 389 -7.13 35.67 -10.77
C ASP A 389 -6.48 34.34 -11.20
N ALA A 390 -7.29 33.28 -11.29
CA ALA A 390 -6.88 31.93 -11.67
C ALA A 390 -6.14 31.88 -13.02
N SER A 391 -6.42 32.81 -13.94
CA SER A 391 -5.74 32.92 -15.23
C SER A 391 -4.25 33.26 -15.11
N GLN A 392 -3.83 33.96 -14.05
CA GLN A 392 -2.42 34.35 -13.85
C GLN A 392 -1.49 33.15 -13.64
N ILE A 393 -2.04 32.07 -13.10
CA ILE A 393 -1.36 30.79 -12.89
C ILE A 393 -1.99 29.69 -13.75
N ASN A 394 -2.69 30.05 -14.82
CA ASN A 394 -3.28 29.14 -15.81
C ASN A 394 -3.96 27.92 -15.18
N ILE A 395 -4.83 28.14 -14.18
CA ILE A 395 -5.65 27.05 -13.63
C ILE A 395 -6.75 26.69 -14.59
N GLN A 396 -6.94 25.40 -14.80
CA GLN A 396 -7.90 24.82 -15.69
C GLN A 396 -8.86 23.87 -14.96
N GLN A 397 -9.90 23.45 -15.67
CA GLN A 397 -10.68 22.31 -15.22
C GLN A 397 -9.78 21.07 -15.13
N ASP A 398 -10.04 20.23 -14.14
CA ASP A 398 -9.28 19.01 -13.82
C ASP A 398 -7.92 19.21 -13.12
N ASP A 399 -7.50 20.47 -12.89
CA ASP A 399 -6.45 20.78 -11.91
C ASP A 399 -6.88 20.40 -10.48
N ARG A 400 -5.96 20.41 -9.52
CA ARG A 400 -6.19 19.86 -8.18
C ARG A 400 -5.98 20.89 -7.08
N VAL A 401 -6.72 20.71 -5.99
CA VAL A 401 -6.38 21.27 -4.69
C VAL A 401 -6.09 20.14 -3.73
N MET A 402 -5.03 20.26 -2.93
CA MET A 402 -4.57 19.18 -2.07
C MET A 402 -4.24 19.69 -0.66
N ALA A 403 -4.34 18.78 0.31
CA ALA A 403 -3.88 18.99 1.67
C ALA A 403 -3.18 17.73 2.20
N TRP A 404 -2.05 17.94 2.88
CA TRP A 404 -1.22 16.91 3.47
C TRP A 404 -1.47 16.77 4.97
#